data_AF-A0A3B9GJG6-F1
#
_entry.id   AF-A0A3B9GJG6-F1
#
_cell.length_a   1.000
_cell.length_b   1.000
_cell.length_c   1.000
_cell.angle_alpha   90.00
_cell.angle_beta   90.00
_cell.angle_gamma   90.00
#
_symmetry.space_group_name_H-M   'P 1'
#
loop_
_entity.id
_entity.type
_entity.pdbx_description
1 polymer ?
#
loop_
_entity_poly.entity_id
_entity_poly.type
_entity_poly.pdbx_seq_one_letter_code
_entity_poly.pdbx_strand_id
1 'polypeptide(L)'
;MNAGEHGSLKAFIPIWITQVLSTLASSMSSFALAAWVYEQTRSATAMAMIQAAFITPFLIMSFFAGPIIDRSSRKLMMALSDLVAVLGTIGILAVFLSGSPALWMIVAAAALNGIGNAFQWPAFSAVLG
;
A
#
# COMPACT_ATOMS: atom_id res chain seq x y z
N MET A 1 19.97 33.07 0.81
CA MET A 1 18.86 33.59 1.64
C MET A 1 17.90 34.31 0.72
N ASN A 2 16.74 33.72 0.40
CA ASN A 2 15.66 34.42 -0.29
C ASN A 2 14.35 34.11 0.42
N ALA A 3 13.66 35.19 0.77
CA ALA A 3 12.45 35.25 1.57
C ALA A 3 11.24 34.66 0.82
N GLY A 4 10.43 33.86 1.54
CA GLY A 4 9.16 33.32 1.04
C GLY A 4 8.38 32.42 2.02
N GLU A 5 8.82 32.26 3.27
CA GLU A 5 8.24 31.33 4.27
C GLU A 5 6.98 31.88 4.98
N HIS A 6 5.99 32.40 4.24
CA HIS A 6 4.71 32.86 4.82
C HIS A 6 3.47 32.10 4.33
N GLY A 7 3.63 30.85 3.88
CA GLY A 7 2.54 29.95 3.48
C GLY A 7 2.41 28.64 4.29
N SER A 8 3.12 28.49 5.40
CA SER A 8 3.49 27.15 5.92
C SER A 8 2.37 26.32 6.58
N LEU A 9 1.26 26.90 7.05
CA LEU A 9 0.19 26.14 7.72
C LEU A 9 -1.05 25.93 6.83
N LYS A 10 -1.43 26.93 6.03
CA LYS A 10 -2.63 26.87 5.18
C LYS A 10 -2.51 25.88 4.02
N ALA A 11 -1.28 25.64 3.53
CA ALA A 11 -1.00 24.61 2.54
C ALA A 11 -0.77 23.22 3.18
N PHE A 12 -0.22 23.17 4.39
CA PHE A 12 0.04 21.93 5.13
C PHE A 12 -1.24 21.26 5.62
N ILE A 13 -2.18 22.02 6.20
CA ILE A 13 -3.44 21.49 6.76
C ILE A 13 -4.24 20.64 5.76
N PRO A 14 -4.53 21.08 4.52
CA PRO A 14 -5.28 20.24 3.58
C PRO A 14 -4.52 18.97 3.19
N ILE A 15 -3.20 19.05 2.98
CA ILE A 15 -2.36 17.87 2.68
C ILE A 15 -2.40 16.89 3.86
N TRP A 16 -2.26 17.39 5.08
CA TRP A 16 -2.30 16.60 6.30
C TRP A 16 -3.67 15.93 6.52
N ILE A 17 -4.77 16.66 6.29
CA ILE A 17 -6.12 16.10 6.37
C ILE A 17 -6.30 14.98 5.34
N THR A 18 -5.90 15.20 4.09
CA THR A 18 -5.96 14.17 3.05
C THR A 18 -5.12 12.95 3.45
N GLN A 19 -3.96 13.16 4.06
CA GLN A 19 -3.09 12.09 4.50
C GLN A 19 -3.69 11.28 5.65
N VAL A 20 -4.24 11.95 6.66
CA VAL A 20 -4.92 11.30 7.79
C VAL A 20 -6.12 10.51 7.30
N LEU A 21 -6.94 11.11 6.43
CA LEU A 21 -8.11 10.46 5.86
C LEU A 21 -7.73 9.24 5.02
N SER A 22 -6.68 9.34 4.20
CA SER A 22 -6.19 8.24 3.36
C SER A 22 -5.64 7.10 4.21
N THR A 23 -4.92 7.42 5.29
CA THR A 23 -4.36 6.43 6.23
C THR A 23 -5.47 5.70 6.98
N LEU A 24 -6.48 6.44 7.43
CA LEU A 24 -7.65 5.89 8.10
C LEU A 24 -8.44 4.97 7.15
N ALA A 25 -8.72 5.43 5.93
CA ALA A 25 -9.43 4.66 4.92
C ALA A 25 -8.69 3.36 4.59
N SER A 26 -7.36 3.41 4.39
CA SER A 26 -6.54 2.23 4.13
C SER A 26 -6.57 1.23 5.29
N SER A 27 -6.55 1.72 6.52
CA SER A 27 -6.65 0.89 7.73
C SER A 27 -8.03 0.23 7.83
N MET A 28 -9.09 0.98 7.54
CA MET A 28 -10.46 0.45 7.51
C MET A 28 -10.63 -0.60 6.41
N SER A 29 -10.11 -0.38 5.20
CA SER A 29 -10.13 -1.36 4.12
C SER A 29 -9.38 -2.64 4.50
N SER A 30 -8.22 -2.51 5.14
CA SER A 30 -7.44 -3.66 5.61
C SER A 30 -8.21 -4.45 6.68
N PHE A 31 -8.84 -3.76 7.62
CA PHE A 31 -9.69 -4.38 8.64
C PHE A 31 -10.92 -5.08 8.01
N ALA A 32 -11.62 -4.41 7.09
CA ALA A 32 -12.78 -4.96 6.42
C ALA A 32 -12.44 -6.21 5.60
N LEU A 33 -11.31 -6.20 4.88
CA LEU A 33 -10.81 -7.36 4.15
C LEU A 33 -10.50 -8.51 5.11
N ALA A 34 -9.84 -8.23 6.23
CA ALA A 34 -9.54 -9.24 7.25
C ALA A 34 -10.84 -9.83 7.83
N ALA A 35 -11.79 -8.99 8.23
CA ALA A 35 -13.09 -9.40 8.76
C ALA A 35 -13.89 -10.25 7.76
N TRP A 36 -13.93 -9.84 6.49
CA TRP A 36 -14.60 -10.58 5.42
C TRP A 36 -13.97 -11.97 5.24
N VAL A 37 -12.64 -12.08 5.24
CA VAL A 37 -11.95 -13.38 5.15
C VAL A 37 -12.35 -14.27 6.31
N TYR A 38 -12.41 -13.72 7.53
CA TYR A 38 -12.79 -14.48 8.71
C TYR A 38 -14.26 -14.92 8.67
N GLU A 39 -15.17 -14.10 8.18
CA GLU A 39 -16.55 -14.54 7.95
C GLU A 39 -16.62 -15.70 6.96
N GLN A 40 -15.83 -15.64 5.87
CA GLN A 40 -15.85 -16.65 4.82
C GLN A 40 -15.16 -17.98 5.22
N THR A 41 -14.08 -17.90 6.00
CA THR A 41 -13.28 -19.08 6.36
C THR A 41 -13.53 -19.58 7.78
N ARG A 42 -14.11 -18.75 8.66
CA ARG A 42 -14.26 -18.98 10.12
C ARG A 42 -12.94 -19.40 10.78
N SER A 43 -11.80 -19.01 10.20
CA SER A 43 -10.48 -19.54 10.53
C SER A 43 -9.47 -18.42 10.74
N ALA A 44 -9.00 -18.26 11.98
CA ALA A 44 -7.95 -17.32 12.33
C ALA A 44 -6.62 -17.64 11.59
N THR A 45 -6.38 -18.91 11.26
CA THR A 45 -5.21 -19.34 10.49
C THR A 45 -5.23 -18.82 9.06
N ALA A 46 -6.40 -18.69 8.43
CA ALA A 46 -6.53 -18.13 7.08
C ALA A 46 -6.21 -16.62 7.05
N MET A 47 -6.66 -15.86 8.06
CA MET A 47 -6.26 -14.45 8.22
C MET A 47 -4.73 -14.33 8.40
N ALA A 48 -4.13 -15.18 9.24
CA ALA A 48 -2.69 -15.18 9.46
C ALA A 48 -1.90 -15.50 8.17
N MET A 49 -2.41 -16.40 7.33
CA MET A 49 -1.81 -16.70 6.02
C MET A 49 -1.84 -15.50 5.08
N ILE A 50 -2.94 -14.75 5.02
CA ILE A 50 -3.03 -13.54 4.18
C ILE A 50 -2.04 -12.48 4.67
N GLN A 51 -1.96 -12.26 5.98
CA GLN A 51 -0.98 -11.32 6.55
C GLN A 51 0.46 -11.78 6.30
N ALA A 52 0.75 -13.07 6.44
CA ALA A 52 2.06 -13.61 6.11
C ALA A 52 2.39 -13.43 4.62
N ALA A 53 1.41 -13.63 3.74
CA ALA A 53 1.55 -13.42 2.30
C ALA A 53 1.75 -11.95 1.92
N PHE A 54 1.27 -11.00 2.72
CA PHE A 54 1.58 -9.57 2.57
C PHE A 54 2.98 -9.22 3.11
N ILE A 55 3.28 -9.61 4.35
CA ILE A 55 4.51 -9.23 5.06
C ILE A 55 5.74 -9.85 4.42
N THR A 56 5.66 -11.10 3.96
CA THR A 56 6.79 -11.82 3.37
C THR A 56 7.40 -11.08 2.16
N PRO A 57 6.64 -10.81 1.09
CA PRO A 57 7.18 -10.06 -0.04
C PRO A 57 7.51 -8.61 0.33
N PHE A 58 6.76 -7.99 1.24
CA PHE A 58 7.08 -6.63 1.72
C PHE A 58 8.48 -6.56 2.35
N LEU A 59 8.82 -7.48 3.27
CA LEU A 59 10.12 -7.50 3.93
C LEU A 59 11.26 -7.82 2.95
N ILE A 60 11.04 -8.80 2.07
CA ILE A 60 12.01 -9.16 1.04
C ILE A 60 12.29 -7.94 0.16
N MET A 61 11.24 -7.32 -0.39
CA MET A 61 11.39 -6.15 -1.25
C MET A 61 11.98 -4.95 -0.52
N SER A 62 11.65 -4.74 0.75
CA SER A 62 12.21 -3.65 1.55
C SER A 62 13.72 -3.78 1.73
N PHE A 63 14.26 -5.00 1.85
CA PHE A 63 15.71 -5.24 1.90
C PHE A 63 16.41 -4.85 0.60
N PHE A 64 15.78 -5.10 -0.55
CA PHE A 64 16.31 -4.73 -1.86
C PHE A 64 16.01 -3.29 -2.24
N ALA A 65 15.00 -2.67 -1.63
CA ALA A 65 14.55 -1.32 -1.95
C ALA A 65 15.66 -0.29 -1.74
N GLY A 66 16.42 -0.36 -0.64
CA GLY A 66 17.51 0.59 -0.36
C GLY A 66 18.53 0.71 -1.49
N PRO A 67 19.25 -0.37 -1.86
CA PRO A 67 20.22 -0.35 -2.96
C PRO A 67 19.61 0.04 -4.32
N ILE A 68 18.35 -0.30 -4.57
CA ILE A 68 17.65 0.02 -5.83
C ILE A 68 17.30 1.51 -5.88
N ILE A 69 16.80 2.10 -4.78
CA ILE A 69 16.45 3.51 -4.66
C ILE A 69 17.69 4.39 -4.78
N ASP A 70 18.80 4.00 -4.16
CA ASP A 70 20.07 4.75 -4.21
C ASP A 70 20.64 4.85 -5.64
N ARG A 71 20.29 3.91 -6.53
CA ARG A 71 20.81 3.84 -7.91
C ARG A 71 19.80 4.24 -8.98
N SER A 72 18.54 4.41 -8.63
CA SER A 72 17.44 4.64 -9.58
C SER A 72 16.87 6.05 -9.44
N SER A 73 16.29 6.59 -10.52
CA SER A 73 15.61 7.87 -10.44
C SER A 73 14.37 7.76 -9.54
N ARG A 74 14.31 8.60 -8.49
CA ARG A 74 13.24 8.61 -7.49
C ARG A 74 11.82 8.62 -8.10
N LYS A 75 11.63 9.31 -9.22
CA LYS A 75 10.37 9.37 -9.97
C LYS A 75 9.97 8.04 -10.60
N LEU A 76 10.93 7.23 -11.07
CA LEU A 76 10.66 5.93 -11.70
C LEU A 76 10.25 4.90 -10.63
N MET A 77 10.88 4.95 -9.46
CA MET A 77 10.50 4.10 -8.32
C MET A 77 9.09 4.42 -7.79
N MET A 78 8.71 5.71 -7.73
CA MET A 78 7.33 6.12 -7.44
C MET A 78 6.34 5.54 -8.46
N ALA A 79 6.61 5.71 -9.75
CA ALA A 79 5.72 5.22 -10.79
C ALA A 79 5.56 3.69 -10.77
N LEU A 80 6.63 2.94 -10.51
CA LEU A 80 6.58 1.49 -10.38
C LEU A 80 5.77 1.04 -9.16
N SER A 81 5.96 1.70 -8.01
CA SER A 81 5.20 1.44 -6.79
C SER A 81 3.70 1.62 -7.01
N ASP A 82 3.32 2.77 -7.58
CA ASP A 82 1.92 3.10 -7.85
C ASP A 82 1.31 2.15 -8.87
N LEU A 83 2.07 1.77 -9.90
CA LEU A 83 1.61 0.81 -10.90
C LEU A 83 1.33 -0.56 -10.27
N VAL A 84 2.20 -1.06 -9.39
CA VAL A 84 1.99 -2.32 -8.67
C VAL A 84 0.78 -2.24 -7.75
N ALA A 85 0.61 -1.14 -7.02
CA ALA A 85 -0.53 -0.93 -6.13
C ALA A 85 -1.88 -0.85 -6.88
N VAL A 86 -1.91 -0.13 -8.01
CA VAL A 86 -3.08 -0.02 -8.88
C VAL A 86 -3.44 -1.38 -9.48
N LEU A 87 -2.46 -2.13 -9.99
CA LEU A 87 -2.69 -3.47 -10.52
C LEU A 87 -3.21 -4.44 -9.46
N GLY A 88 -2.66 -4.38 -8.24
CA GLY A 88 -3.15 -5.16 -7.10
C GLY A 88 -4.60 -4.82 -6.74
N THR A 89 -4.93 -3.53 -6.72
CA THR A 89 -6.29 -3.04 -6.41
C THR A 89 -7.29 -3.45 -7.49
N ILE A 90 -6.95 -3.30 -8.77
CA ILE A 90 -7.78 -3.75 -9.91
C ILE A 90 -7.98 -5.27 -9.85
N GLY A 91 -6.94 -6.02 -9.50
CA GLY A 91 -7.02 -7.47 -9.29
C GLY A 91 -8.03 -7.86 -8.21
N ILE A 92 -7.99 -7.21 -7.05
CA ILE A 92 -8.97 -7.43 -5.96
C ILE A 92 -10.38 -7.09 -6.44
N LEU A 93 -10.55 -5.95 -7.12
CA LEU A 93 -11.85 -5.51 -7.60
C LEU A 93 -12.46 -6.50 -8.61
N ALA A 94 -11.66 -6.98 -9.56
CA ALA A 94 -12.11 -7.96 -10.55
C ALA A 94 -12.54 -9.28 -9.89
N VAL A 95 -11.81 -9.72 -8.85
CA VAL A 95 -12.15 -10.92 -8.07
C VAL A 95 -13.46 -10.73 -7.32
N PHE A 96 -13.70 -9.56 -6.72
CA PHE A 96 -14.97 -9.25 -6.07
C PHE A 96 -16.14 -9.19 -7.06
N LEU A 97 -15.94 -8.62 -8.24
CA LEU A 97 -16.96 -8.56 -9.29
C LEU A 97 -17.31 -9.93 -9.89
N SER A 98 -16.43 -10.93 -9.75
CA SER A 98 -16.71 -12.31 -10.21
C SER A 98 -17.74 -13.06 -9.37
N GLY A 99 -18.15 -12.52 -8.21
CA GLY A 99 -19.21 -13.07 -7.37
C GLY A 99 -18.82 -14.30 -6.53
N SER A 100 -17.63 -14.86 -6.71
CA SER A 100 -17.08 -15.96 -5.90
C SER A 100 -15.59 -15.77 -5.65
N PRO A 101 -15.20 -14.79 -4.79
CA PRO A 101 -13.81 -14.53 -4.46
C PRO A 101 -13.16 -15.76 -3.80
N ALA A 102 -12.28 -16.44 -4.53
CA ALA A 102 -11.52 -17.57 -4.01
C ALA A 102 -10.41 -17.10 -3.07
N LEU A 103 -10.18 -17.83 -1.98
CA LEU A 103 -9.17 -17.48 -0.96
C LEU A 103 -7.77 -17.25 -1.56
N TRP A 104 -7.38 -18.06 -2.55
CA TRP A 104 -6.07 -17.92 -3.22
C TRP A 104 -5.91 -16.61 -3.99
N MET A 105 -6.99 -16.04 -4.54
CA MET A 105 -6.94 -14.75 -5.23
C MET A 105 -6.71 -13.60 -4.24
N ILE A 106 -7.26 -13.72 -3.03
CA ILE A 106 -7.07 -12.74 -1.95
C ILE A 106 -5.64 -12.81 -1.41
N VAL A 107 -5.11 -14.03 -1.22
CA VAL A 107 -3.71 -14.25 -0.85
C VAL A 107 -2.76 -13.68 -1.91
N ALA A 108 -3.02 -13.92 -3.20
CA ALA A 108 -2.21 -13.38 -4.29
C ALA A 108 -2.27 -11.84 -4.34
N ALA A 109 -3.44 -11.26 -4.15
CA ALA A 109 -3.61 -9.81 -4.10
C ALA A 109 -2.92 -9.16 -2.89
N ALA A 110 -2.94 -9.82 -1.72
CA ALA A 110 -2.21 -9.38 -0.54
C ALA A 110 -0.69 -9.40 -0.79
N ALA A 111 -0.17 -10.43 -1.46
CA ALA A 111 1.24 -10.49 -1.84
C ALA A 111 1.64 -9.36 -2.79
N LEU A 112 0.82 -9.08 -3.82
CA LEU A 112 1.06 -7.96 -4.73
C LEU A 112 1.02 -6.60 -4.00
N ASN A 113 0.09 -6.42 -3.06
CA ASN A 113 0.05 -5.23 -2.22
C ASN A 113 1.30 -5.07 -1.35
N GLY A 114 1.81 -6.16 -0.79
CA GLY A 114 3.05 -6.17 -0.01
C GLY A 114 4.26 -5.70 -0.82
N ILE A 115 4.34 -6.14 -2.09
CA ILE A 115 5.38 -5.68 -3.02
C ILE A 115 5.26 -4.17 -3.27
N GLY A 116 4.06 -3.67 -3.60
CA GLY A 116 3.83 -2.25 -3.84
C GLY A 116 4.13 -1.38 -2.61
N ASN A 117 3.74 -1.84 -1.41
CA ASN A 117 3.97 -1.13 -0.16
C ASN A 117 5.47 -0.98 0.17
N ALA A 118 6.32 -1.91 -0.24
CA ALA A 118 7.77 -1.83 0.01
C ALA A 118 8.42 -0.59 -0.61
N PHE A 119 7.79 -0.01 -1.64
CA PHE A 119 8.28 1.17 -2.37
C PHE A 119 7.49 2.45 -2.03
N GLN A 120 6.56 2.42 -1.08
CA GLN A 120 5.79 3.60 -0.66
C GLN A 120 6.62 4.62 0.15
N TRP A 121 7.59 4.14 0.94
CA TRP A 121 8.44 5.00 1.78
C TRP A 121 9.29 6.03 1.00
N PRO A 122 9.94 5.70 -0.14
CA PRO A 122 10.62 6.72 -0.95
C PRO A 122 9.66 7.74 -1.58
N ALA A 123 8.41 7.36 -1.89
CA ALA A 123 7.39 8.28 -2.40
C ALA A 123 7.03 9.36 -1.38
N PHE A 124 6.86 8.99 -0.10
CA PHE A 124 6.65 9.95 1.00
C PHE A 124 7.82 10.92 1.17
N SER A 125 9.05 10.42 1.08
CA SER A 125 10.25 11.25 1.22
C SER A 125 10.40 12.30 0.10
N ALA A 126 9.82 12.05 -1.08
CA ALA A 126 9.90 12.94 -2.25
C ALA A 126 8.92 14.13 -2.21
N VAL A 127 7.88 14.07 -1.37
CA VAL A 127 6.94 15.19 -1.16
C VAL A 127 7.48 16.17 -0.11
N LEU A 128 8.37 15.69 0.77
CA LEU A 128 8.92 16.45 1.89
C LEU A 128 10.31 17.06 1.62
N GLY A 129 10.98 16.71 0.52
CA GLY A 129 12.29 17.22 0.13
C GLY A 129 12.26 17.99 -1.18
#